data_AF-A0A9X7JR76-F1
#
_entry.id   AF-A0A9X7JR76-F1
#
_cell.length_a   1.000
_cell.length_b   1.000
_cell.length_c   1.000
_cell.angle_alpha   90.00
_cell.angle_beta   90.00
_cell.angle_gamma   90.00
#
_symmetry.space_group_name_H-M   'P 1'
#
loop_
_entity.id
_entity.type
_entity.pdbx_description
1 polymer ?
#
loop_
_entity_poly.entity_id
_entity_poly.type
_entity_poly.pdbx_seq_one_letter_code
_entity_poly.pdbx_strand_id
1 'polypeptide(L)'
;MRLPPSLLVLASALALALSSAATAHAQDELGLNYRYVSTDTDSTVDASLPEQPPMNECILIPQVQKLENGAPNSDAFAPENTSTRANARIYANDECMGTPKLVLKPGSPQEPDSVTFRSVKFVLPPSSA
;
A
#
# COMPACT_ATOMS: atom_id res chain seq x y z
N MET A 1 -8.46 49.22 -56.91
CA MET A 1 -7.35 49.70 -56.08
C MET A 1 -7.89 50.69 -55.04
N ARG A 2 -8.03 50.29 -53.77
CA ARG A 2 -8.40 51.15 -52.62
C ARG A 2 -7.79 50.58 -51.32
N LEU A 3 -6.91 51.41 -50.73
CA LEU A 3 -6.32 51.57 -49.38
C LEU A 3 -6.01 50.41 -48.38
N PRO A 4 -4.83 50.45 -47.71
CA PRO A 4 -4.53 49.84 -46.39
C PRO A 4 -5.03 50.79 -45.24
N PRO A 5 -5.06 50.48 -43.92
CA PRO A 5 -4.05 49.81 -43.07
C PRO A 5 -4.68 48.88 -41.97
N SER A 6 -3.94 48.10 -41.18
CA SER A 6 -3.52 48.53 -39.83
C SER A 6 -2.71 47.39 -39.18
N LEU A 7 -1.51 47.74 -38.74
CA LEU A 7 -0.64 46.94 -37.88
C LEU A 7 -1.31 46.71 -36.52
N LEU A 8 -1.41 45.45 -36.09
CA LEU A 8 -1.62 45.10 -34.69
C LEU A 8 -0.38 44.36 -34.18
N VAL A 9 0.47 45.14 -33.52
CA VAL A 9 1.48 44.68 -32.57
C VAL A 9 0.78 44.56 -31.21
N LEU A 10 0.92 43.43 -30.50
CA LEU A 10 0.93 43.31 -29.02
C LEU A 10 1.19 41.83 -28.67
N ALA A 11 2.43 41.45 -28.35
CA ALA A 11 2.93 41.30 -26.98
C ALA A 11 2.16 40.27 -26.13
N SER A 12 2.72 39.06 -25.99
CA SER A 12 2.52 38.19 -24.82
C SER A 12 3.66 37.16 -24.76
N ALA A 13 4.83 37.64 -24.34
CA ALA A 13 5.89 36.81 -23.80
C ALA A 13 5.67 36.67 -22.28
N LEU A 14 6.18 35.57 -21.73
CA LEU A 14 6.34 35.25 -20.30
C LEU A 14 5.07 34.92 -19.49
N ALA A 15 4.78 33.62 -19.38
CA ALA A 15 4.43 32.98 -18.11
C ALA A 15 4.49 31.43 -18.22
N LEU A 16 5.67 30.87 -18.52
CA LEU A 16 5.92 29.42 -18.40
C LEU A 16 6.98 29.13 -17.33
N ALA A 17 6.94 29.87 -16.23
CA ALA A 17 7.88 29.74 -15.12
C ALA A 17 7.15 29.48 -13.80
N LEU A 18 6.12 28.63 -13.80
CA LEU A 18 5.55 28.03 -12.58
C LEU A 18 5.08 26.60 -12.87
N SER A 19 5.93 25.78 -13.47
CA SER A 19 5.82 24.34 -13.23
C SER A 19 6.37 24.12 -11.84
N SER A 20 5.45 24.20 -10.87
CA SER A 20 5.62 23.77 -9.49
C SER A 20 6.61 22.61 -9.45
N ALA A 21 7.72 22.81 -8.72
CA ALA A 21 8.41 21.68 -8.14
C ALA A 21 7.37 20.98 -7.27
N ALA A 22 6.69 19.99 -7.87
CA ALA A 22 6.01 18.98 -7.12
C ALA A 22 7.15 18.35 -6.32
N THR A 23 7.27 18.77 -5.07
CA THR A 23 7.98 18.03 -4.06
C THR A 23 7.36 16.65 -4.14
N ALA A 24 8.04 15.73 -4.83
CA ALA A 24 7.91 14.31 -4.61
C ALA A 24 8.34 14.11 -3.15
N HIS A 25 7.46 14.48 -2.23
CA HIS A 25 7.51 14.00 -0.88
C HIS A 25 7.48 12.48 -1.08
N ALA A 26 8.58 11.81 -0.77
CA ALA A 26 8.58 10.39 -0.52
C ALA A 26 7.54 10.19 0.58
N GLN A 27 6.29 10.00 0.17
CA GLN A 27 5.18 9.71 1.05
C GLN A 27 5.64 8.47 1.81
N ASP A 28 5.50 8.49 3.12
CA ASP A 28 5.90 7.37 3.92
C ASP A 28 5.17 6.10 3.47
N GLU A 29 5.85 5.27 2.69
CA GLU A 29 5.25 4.08 2.08
C GLU A 29 5.12 3.02 3.17
N LEU A 30 3.89 2.86 3.65
CA LEU A 30 3.45 1.67 4.34
C LEU A 30 2.81 0.77 3.28
N GLY A 31 3.13 -0.51 3.30
CA GLY A 31 2.68 -1.44 2.28
C GLY A 31 2.88 -2.87 2.70
N LEU A 32 1.99 -3.73 2.22
CA LEU A 32 2.10 -5.18 2.33
C LEU A 32 1.58 -5.78 1.03
N ASN A 33 2.41 -6.59 0.36
CA ASN A 33 1.94 -7.48 -0.68
C ASN A 33 1.62 -8.84 -0.07
N TYR A 34 0.64 -9.54 -0.64
CA TYR A 34 0.22 -10.85 -0.19
C TYR A 34 -0.54 -11.57 -1.29
N ARG A 35 -0.84 -12.84 -1.05
CA ARG A 35 -1.63 -13.68 -1.94
C ARG A 35 -2.87 -14.17 -1.21
N TYR A 36 -3.91 -14.48 -1.96
CA TYR A 36 -5.12 -15.11 -1.45
C TYR A 36 -5.74 -15.99 -2.53
N VAL A 37 -6.61 -16.92 -2.13
CA VAL A 37 -7.40 -17.69 -3.10
C VAL A 37 -8.73 -16.97 -3.33
N SER A 38 -8.98 -16.57 -4.58
CA SER A 38 -10.21 -15.92 -4.98
C SER A 38 -11.38 -16.90 -4.93
N THR A 39 -12.45 -16.55 -4.21
CA THR A 39 -13.65 -17.40 -4.13
C THR A 39 -14.46 -17.42 -5.43
N ASP A 40 -14.25 -16.45 -6.32
CA ASP A 40 -14.94 -16.36 -7.61
C ASP A 40 -14.33 -17.30 -8.66
N THR A 41 -13.00 -17.47 -8.62
CA THR A 41 -12.23 -18.16 -9.66
C THR A 41 -11.43 -19.37 -9.15
N ASP A 42 -11.45 -19.63 -7.84
CA ASP A 42 -10.65 -20.64 -7.14
C ASP A 42 -9.15 -20.59 -7.50
N SER A 43 -8.67 -19.38 -7.82
CA SER A 43 -7.31 -19.13 -8.28
C SER A 43 -6.55 -18.31 -7.25
N THR A 44 -5.24 -18.54 -7.13
CA THR A 44 -4.37 -17.67 -6.34
C THR A 44 -4.18 -16.33 -7.04
N VAL A 45 -4.37 -15.24 -6.29
CA VAL A 45 -4.27 -13.86 -6.79
C VAL A 45 -3.31 -13.09 -5.89
N ASP A 46 -2.42 -12.32 -6.52
CA ASP A 46 -1.54 -11.37 -5.84
C ASP A 46 -2.31 -10.06 -5.57
N ALA A 47 -2.14 -9.52 -4.37
CA ALA A 47 -2.79 -8.30 -3.92
C ALA A 47 -1.85 -7.46 -3.06
N SER A 48 -2.22 -6.19 -2.91
CA SER A 48 -1.55 -5.24 -2.03
C SER A 48 -2.58 -4.56 -1.14
N LEU A 49 -2.15 -4.14 0.05
CA LEU A 49 -2.96 -3.23 0.84
C LEU A 49 -3.12 -1.88 0.12
N PRO A 50 -4.16 -1.09 0.44
CA PRO A 50 -4.33 0.26 -0.09
C PRO A 50 -3.04 1.07 0.08
N GLU A 51 -2.75 1.97 -0.87
CA GLU A 51 -1.65 2.91 -0.71
C GLU A 51 -1.91 3.74 0.56
N GLN A 52 -1.02 3.62 1.54
CA GLN A 52 -1.11 4.24 2.88
C GLN A 52 -2.09 3.57 3.87
N PRO A 53 -1.86 2.30 4.26
CA PRO A 53 -2.53 1.73 5.41
C PRO A 53 -2.25 2.53 6.70
N PRO A 54 -3.19 2.60 7.65
CA PRO A 54 -2.99 3.32 8.90
C PRO A 54 -1.90 2.70 9.78
N MET A 55 -1.09 3.55 10.41
CA MET A 55 -0.08 3.12 11.38
C MET A 55 -0.74 2.77 12.72
N ASN A 56 -0.26 1.72 13.39
CA ASN A 56 -0.72 1.27 14.71
C ASN A 56 -2.20 0.84 14.79
N GLU A 57 -2.88 0.69 13.66
CA GLU A 57 -4.23 0.16 13.57
C GLU A 57 -4.19 -1.31 13.11
N CYS A 58 -5.19 -2.08 13.53
CA CYS A 58 -5.36 -3.43 13.03
C CYS A 58 -6.06 -3.39 11.68
N ILE A 59 -5.43 -3.96 10.66
CA ILE A 59 -5.93 -3.97 9.30
C ILE A 59 -6.31 -5.39 8.96
N LEU A 60 -7.60 -5.61 8.73
CA LEU A 60 -8.13 -6.85 8.18
C LEU A 60 -7.79 -6.95 6.70
N ILE A 61 -7.44 -8.16 6.25
CA ILE A 61 -7.18 -8.38 4.84
C ILE A 61 -8.52 -8.42 4.08
N PRO A 62 -8.77 -7.45 3.17
CA PRO A 62 -10.12 -7.21 2.64
C PRO A 62 -10.76 -8.40 1.93
N GLN A 63 -9.94 -9.24 1.32
CA GLN A 63 -10.38 -10.37 0.50
C GLN A 63 -10.83 -11.56 1.36
N VAL A 64 -10.31 -11.67 2.58
CA VAL A 64 -10.63 -12.78 3.48
C VAL A 64 -11.50 -12.36 4.67
N GLN A 65 -11.66 -11.06 4.94
CA GLN A 65 -12.46 -10.56 6.06
C GLN A 65 -13.94 -10.99 6.02
N LYS A 66 -14.48 -11.29 4.83
CA LYS A 66 -15.87 -11.72 4.65
C LYS A 66 -16.05 -13.23 4.80
N LEU A 67 -14.93 -13.98 4.89
CA LEU A 67 -14.91 -15.42 4.99
C LEU A 67 -14.85 -15.84 6.45
N GLU A 68 -15.61 -16.88 6.79
CA GLU A 68 -15.58 -17.48 8.13
C GLU A 68 -14.16 -17.93 8.48
N ASN A 69 -13.70 -17.58 9.68
CA ASN A 69 -12.37 -17.97 10.14
C ASN A 69 -12.27 -19.50 10.28
N GLY A 70 -11.29 -20.10 9.61
CA GLY A 70 -11.08 -21.54 9.56
C GLY A 70 -11.80 -22.24 8.42
N ALA A 71 -12.59 -21.53 7.60
CA ALA A 71 -13.09 -22.07 6.35
C ALA A 71 -11.94 -22.24 5.33
N PRO A 72 -12.08 -23.13 4.33
CA PRO A 72 -11.12 -23.22 3.23
C PRO A 72 -10.92 -21.85 2.58
N ASN A 73 -9.68 -21.52 2.21
CA ASN A 73 -9.34 -20.28 1.51
C ASN A 73 -9.66 -18.98 2.30
N SER A 74 -9.86 -19.09 3.62
CA SER A 74 -10.20 -17.96 4.49
C SER A 74 -9.00 -17.18 5.03
N ASP A 75 -7.80 -17.43 4.50
CA ASP A 75 -6.57 -16.77 4.90
C ASP A 75 -5.83 -16.19 3.69
N ALA A 76 -5.18 -15.04 3.91
CA ALA A 76 -4.13 -14.57 3.03
C ALA A 76 -2.81 -15.25 3.38
N PHE A 77 -1.86 -15.25 2.44
CA PHE A 77 -0.57 -15.93 2.62
C PHE A 77 0.56 -15.25 1.88
N ALA A 78 1.78 -15.72 2.14
CA ALA A 78 3.02 -15.19 1.58
C ALA A 78 3.15 -13.66 1.70
N PRO A 79 3.06 -13.09 2.93
CA PRO A 79 3.19 -11.66 3.12
C PRO A 79 4.60 -11.16 2.77
N GLU A 80 4.66 -9.99 2.13
CA GLU A 80 5.88 -9.23 1.86
C GLU A 80 5.71 -7.81 2.41
N ASN A 81 6.63 -7.36 3.26
CA ASN A 81 6.56 -6.01 3.82
C ASN A 81 7.28 -5.03 2.90
N THR A 82 6.52 -4.37 2.02
CA THR A 82 7.02 -3.32 1.14
C THR A 82 7.19 -1.97 1.84
N SER A 83 6.84 -1.86 3.13
CA SER A 83 7.08 -0.61 3.87
C SER A 83 8.55 -0.25 3.95
N THR A 84 8.86 1.03 3.83
CA THR A 84 10.22 1.58 3.98
C THR A 84 10.60 1.93 5.42
N ARG A 85 9.64 1.98 6.35
CA ARG A 85 9.89 2.48 7.71
C ARG A 85 9.24 1.73 8.86
N ALA A 86 8.24 0.89 8.59
CA ALA A 86 7.49 0.19 9.62
C ALA A 86 7.68 -1.32 9.56
N ASN A 87 7.69 -1.95 10.73
CA ASN A 87 7.52 -3.39 10.83
C ASN A 87 6.06 -3.74 10.56
N ALA A 88 5.80 -4.78 9.76
CA ALA A 88 4.49 -5.39 9.63
C ALA A 88 4.38 -6.56 10.61
N ARG A 89 3.51 -6.42 11.62
CA ARG A 89 3.17 -7.50 12.56
C ARG A 89 2.01 -8.30 12.00
N ILE A 90 2.24 -9.59 11.74
CA ILE A 90 1.31 -10.49 11.08
C ILE A 90 0.53 -11.30 12.12
N TYR A 91 -0.78 -11.39 11.99
CA TYR A 91 -1.68 -12.10 12.91
C TYR A 91 -2.61 -13.07 12.17
N ALA A 92 -2.88 -14.23 12.78
CA ALA A 92 -3.83 -15.22 12.25
C ALA A 92 -5.29 -14.91 12.59
N ASN A 93 -5.55 -13.96 13.48
CA ASN A 93 -6.90 -13.57 13.86
C ASN A 93 -7.24 -12.19 13.27
N ASP A 94 -8.51 -11.83 13.37
CA ASP A 94 -9.07 -10.59 12.82
C ASP A 94 -8.81 -9.38 13.74
N GLU A 95 -8.41 -9.59 14.99
CA GLU A 95 -8.39 -8.55 16.01
C GLU A 95 -6.98 -8.01 16.31
N CYS A 96 -5.96 -8.53 15.62
CA CYS A 96 -4.54 -8.29 15.95
C CYS A 96 -4.23 -8.53 17.44
N MET A 97 -4.93 -9.48 18.05
CA MET A 97 -4.81 -9.78 19.47
C MET A 97 -3.73 -10.83 19.72
N GLY A 98 -3.03 -10.68 20.86
CA GLY A 98 -1.98 -11.60 21.30
C GLY A 98 -0.63 -11.35 20.65
N THR A 99 0.21 -12.39 20.65
CA THR A 99 1.55 -12.34 20.05
C THR A 99 1.44 -12.46 18.53
N PRO A 100 2.10 -11.57 17.75
CA PRO A 100 2.13 -11.72 16.30
C PRO A 100 2.80 -13.04 15.90
N LYS A 101 2.28 -13.70 14.87
CA LYS A 101 2.90 -14.92 14.30
C LYS A 101 4.28 -14.63 13.75
N LEU A 102 4.42 -13.45 13.15
CA LEU A 102 5.63 -13.01 12.49
C LEU A 102 5.73 -11.49 12.54
N VAL A 103 6.96 -10.98 12.57
CA VAL A 103 7.25 -9.56 12.46
C VAL A 103 8.18 -9.36 11.27
N LEU A 104 7.65 -8.79 10.20
CA LEU A 104 8.42 -8.45 9.01
C LEU A 104 9.04 -7.07 9.18
N LYS A 105 10.36 -6.97 9.03
CA LYS A 105 11.06 -5.69 9.02
C LYS A 105 10.73 -4.90 7.74
N PRO A 106 10.94 -3.57 7.71
CA PRO A 106 10.83 -2.80 6.47
C PRO A 106 11.61 -3.45 5.32
N GLY A 107 11.00 -3.55 4.14
CA GLY A 107 11.59 -4.15 2.95
C GLY A 107 11.93 -5.64 3.06
N SER A 108 11.31 -6.37 4.00
CA SER A 108 11.52 -7.82 4.09
C SER A 108 10.96 -8.51 2.86
N PRO A 109 11.67 -9.52 2.32
CA PRO A 109 11.20 -10.24 1.16
C PRO A 109 9.91 -11.01 1.47
N GLN A 110 9.27 -11.49 0.42
CA GLN A 110 8.09 -12.32 0.52
C GLN A 110 8.36 -13.60 1.31
N GLU A 111 7.48 -13.87 2.27
CA GLU A 111 7.49 -15.10 3.06
C GLU A 111 6.94 -16.29 2.27
N PRO A 112 7.21 -17.54 2.70
CA PRO A 112 6.65 -18.73 2.08
C PRO A 112 5.12 -18.79 2.15
N ASP A 113 4.49 -19.51 1.22
CA ASP A 113 3.03 -19.73 1.16
C ASP A 113 2.45 -20.40 2.43
N SER A 114 3.28 -21.08 3.23
CA SER A 114 2.87 -21.65 4.52
C SER A 114 2.58 -20.60 5.60
N VAL A 115 3.02 -19.35 5.39
CA VAL A 115 2.76 -18.23 6.30
C VAL A 115 1.39 -17.63 5.97
N THR A 116 0.36 -18.14 6.65
CA THR A 116 -1.01 -17.66 6.53
C THR A 116 -1.37 -16.61 7.58
N PHE A 117 -2.28 -15.69 7.24
CA PHE A 117 -2.69 -14.60 8.11
C PHE A 117 -4.01 -13.96 7.67
N ARG A 118 -4.64 -13.20 8.59
CA ARG A 118 -5.91 -12.51 8.34
C ARG A 118 -5.86 -11.02 8.66
N SER A 119 -4.92 -10.61 9.50
CA SER A 119 -4.72 -9.21 9.81
C SER A 119 -3.25 -8.84 9.98
N VAL A 120 -2.99 -7.55 9.85
CA VAL A 120 -1.66 -6.95 9.98
C VAL A 120 -1.73 -5.64 10.74
N LYS A 121 -0.67 -5.34 11.50
CA LYS A 121 -0.49 -4.06 12.16
C LYS A 121 0.89 -3.50 11.85
N PHE A 122 0.94 -2.32 11.26
CA PHE A 122 2.20 -1.60 11.05
C PHE A 122 2.61 -0.86 12.32
N VAL A 123 3.85 -1.06 12.74
CA VAL A 123 4.43 -0.36 13.90
C VAL A 123 5.82 0.13 13.58
N LEU A 124 6.21 1.27 14.14
CA LEU A 124 7.59 1.72 14.02
C LEU A 124 8.55 0.74 14.72
N PRO A 125 9.74 0.50 14.16
CA PRO A 125 10.81 -0.19 14.87
C PRO A 125 11.11 0.49 16.21
N PRO A 126 11.50 -0.27 17.24
CA PRO A 126 11.95 0.34 18.48
C PRO A 126 13.12 1.28 18.17
N SER A 127 13.06 2.49 18.68
CA SER A 127 14.18 3.43 18.64
C SER A 127 15.33 2.77 19.41
N SER A 128 16.43 2.43 18.73
CA SER A 128 17.65 1.99 19.40
C SER A 128 18.11 3.14 20.31
N ALA A 129 17.91 2.98 21.61
CA ALA A 129 18.40 3.91 22.64
C ALA A 129 19.91 3.77 22.83
#